data_AF-A0A6B9F523-F1
#
_entry.id   AF-A0A6B9F523-F1
#
_cell.length_a   1.000
_cell.length_b   1.000
_cell.length_c   1.000
_cell.angle_alpha   90.00
_cell.angle_beta   90.00
_cell.angle_gamma   90.00
#
_symmetry.space_group_name_H-M   'P 1'
#
loop_
_entity.id
_entity.type
_entity.pdbx_description
1 polymer ?
#
loop_
_entity_poly.entity_id
_entity_poly.type
_entity_poly.pdbx_seq_one_letter_code
_entity_poly.pdbx_strand_id
1 'polypeptide(L)'
;MRRLVPLLVACSLLLAGCSGVAPEASPTATETTDATTTTAPTAEPTATTAAPEPVGVEYVVRAGTIPDDVESVTATLQVVFVERSADVGPCWRETFAGPYKPTVTPIAPPEGECHRSATVTVDLTELDGDRSLARITAPGRFDAGHALVVTNVTATYGNGTAVEGVRVDERAAVVAGEPAGPYRVTLSLESYRDEDRPYDFWFVGEGPESG
;
A
#
# COMPACT_ATOMS: atom_id res chain seq x y z
N MET A 1 20.60 -15.18 39.23
CA MET A 1 20.95 -16.41 38.48
C MET A 1 20.54 -16.19 37.03
N ARG A 2 21.50 -15.83 36.16
CA ARG A 2 21.30 -15.66 34.71
C ARG A 2 22.28 -16.59 34.02
N ARG A 3 21.79 -17.61 33.33
CA ARG A 3 22.60 -18.49 32.47
C ARG A 3 22.52 -17.93 31.05
N LEU A 4 23.66 -17.45 30.55
CA LEU A 4 23.89 -17.07 29.16
C LEU A 4 24.50 -18.26 28.44
N VAL A 5 23.87 -18.67 27.35
CA VAL A 5 24.34 -19.70 26.41
C VAL A 5 25.09 -18.97 25.28
N PRO A 6 26.34 -19.34 24.94
CA PRO A 6 27.01 -18.78 23.77
C PRO A 6 26.71 -19.62 22.53
N LEU A 7 26.21 -18.96 21.48
CA LEU A 7 26.03 -19.52 20.14
C LEU A 7 27.36 -19.45 19.38
N LEU A 8 27.76 -20.58 18.81
CA LEU A 8 29.03 -20.81 18.10
C LEU A 8 29.01 -20.19 16.69
N VAL A 9 30.12 -19.55 16.33
CA VAL A 9 30.39 -18.90 15.04
C VAL A 9 31.49 -19.67 14.30
N ALA A 10 31.32 -19.73 12.96
CA ALA A 10 32.30 -19.96 11.89
C ALA A 10 32.89 -21.37 11.68
N CYS A 11 32.87 -21.85 10.42
CA CYS A 11 34.05 -21.81 9.55
C CYS A 11 33.73 -22.46 8.18
N SER A 12 33.80 -21.67 7.11
CA SER A 12 33.84 -22.13 5.71
C SER A 12 35.30 -22.16 5.26
N LEU A 13 35.77 -23.23 4.57
CA LEU A 13 36.94 -23.23 3.66
C LEU A 13 37.17 -24.63 3.03
N LEU A 14 37.54 -24.63 1.74
CA LEU A 14 38.45 -25.53 0.96
C LEU A 14 37.87 -25.84 -0.44
N LEU A 15 38.32 -25.25 -1.55
CA LEU A 15 39.59 -25.34 -2.31
C LEU A 15 39.70 -26.55 -3.28
N ALA A 16 39.67 -26.21 -4.58
CA ALA A 16 40.55 -26.63 -5.71
C ALA A 16 40.80 -28.11 -6.07
N GLY A 17 40.48 -28.44 -7.34
CA GLY A 17 41.41 -28.94 -8.37
C GLY A 17 41.85 -30.42 -8.39
N CYS A 18 41.66 -31.12 -9.52
CA CYS A 18 42.71 -31.63 -10.43
C CYS A 18 42.22 -32.74 -11.37
N SER A 19 42.65 -32.64 -12.63
CA SER A 19 42.44 -33.56 -13.75
C SER A 19 43.18 -34.90 -13.60
N GLY A 20 42.65 -35.97 -14.20
CA GLY A 20 43.27 -37.30 -14.32
C GLY A 20 42.95 -37.98 -15.66
N VAL A 21 43.93 -38.63 -16.27
CA VAL A 21 44.14 -38.91 -17.71
C VAL A 21 43.60 -40.27 -18.20
N ALA A 22 43.13 -40.30 -19.46
CA ALA A 22 42.99 -41.32 -20.55
C ALA A 22 43.13 -42.86 -20.32
N PRO A 23 42.62 -43.69 -21.26
CA PRO A 23 43.49 -44.16 -22.36
C PRO A 23 42.86 -44.25 -23.77
N GLU A 24 43.74 -44.25 -24.78
CA GLU A 24 43.50 -44.46 -26.22
C GLU A 24 43.22 -45.93 -26.60
N ALA A 25 42.41 -46.16 -27.66
CA ALA A 25 42.72 -47.03 -28.81
C ALA A 25 41.66 -46.95 -29.94
N SER A 26 42.13 -46.59 -31.14
CA SER A 26 41.55 -46.57 -32.51
C SER A 26 41.03 -47.94 -33.05
N PRO A 27 40.58 -48.06 -34.32
CA PRO A 27 39.78 -47.21 -35.22
C PRO A 27 38.64 -48.01 -35.91
N THR A 28 37.75 -47.38 -36.70
CA THR A 28 37.21 -47.87 -38.00
C THR A 28 36.07 -46.94 -38.45
N ALA A 29 36.27 -46.31 -39.62
CA ALA A 29 35.22 -45.60 -40.33
C ALA A 29 34.28 -46.61 -41.00
N THR A 30 32.98 -46.43 -40.83
CA THR A 30 31.96 -47.00 -41.70
C THR A 30 30.91 -45.92 -41.89
N GLU A 31 30.83 -45.41 -43.12
CA GLU A 31 29.72 -44.57 -43.56
C GLU A 31 28.45 -45.41 -43.52
N THR A 32 27.51 -45.02 -42.66
CA THR A 32 26.12 -45.43 -42.75
C THR A 32 25.29 -44.15 -42.80
N THR A 33 24.71 -43.90 -43.97
CA THR A 33 23.67 -42.89 -44.20
C THR A 33 22.42 -43.33 -43.44
N ASP A 34 22.21 -42.79 -42.24
CA ASP A 34 20.97 -42.98 -41.49
C ASP A 34 20.07 -41.76 -41.63
N ALA A 35 18.80 -42.05 -41.96
CA ALA A 35 17.78 -41.07 -42.29
C ALA A 35 17.54 -40.11 -41.11
N THR A 36 17.70 -38.81 -41.36
CA THR A 36 17.33 -37.76 -40.41
C THR A 36 15.80 -37.78 -40.25
N THR A 37 15.32 -38.48 -39.23
CA THR A 37 13.95 -38.29 -38.75
C THR A 37 13.94 -36.95 -38.01
N THR A 38 13.46 -35.91 -38.67
CA THR A 38 13.14 -34.63 -38.03
C THR A 38 12.03 -34.87 -37.03
N THR A 39 12.39 -35.08 -35.76
CA THR A 39 11.44 -34.98 -34.65
C THR A 39 11.03 -33.51 -34.57
N ALA A 40 9.80 -33.19 -34.95
CA ALA A 40 9.24 -31.87 -34.72
C ALA A 40 9.35 -31.56 -33.21
N PRO A 41 9.76 -30.35 -32.80
CA PRO A 41 9.79 -30.00 -31.39
C PRO A 41 8.38 -30.13 -30.84
N THR A 42 8.19 -31.06 -29.90
CA THR A 42 6.99 -31.11 -29.07
C THR A 42 6.89 -29.76 -28.37
N ALA A 43 5.87 -28.98 -28.71
CA ALA A 43 5.59 -27.72 -28.05
C ALA A 43 5.37 -28.01 -26.56
N GLU A 44 6.30 -27.55 -25.73
CA GLU A 44 6.12 -27.56 -24.28
C GLU A 44 4.92 -26.67 -23.96
N PRO A 45 3.92 -27.17 -23.20
CA PRO A 45 2.78 -26.35 -22.84
C PRO A 45 3.29 -25.15 -22.04
N THR A 46 3.17 -23.96 -22.62
CA THR A 46 3.46 -22.71 -21.91
C THR A 46 2.50 -22.65 -20.72
N ALA A 47 3.03 -22.79 -19.51
CA ALA A 47 2.26 -22.60 -18.29
C ALA A 47 1.66 -21.18 -18.34
N THR A 48 0.34 -21.11 -18.47
CA THR A 48 -0.37 -19.83 -18.35
C THR A 48 -0.38 -19.50 -16.86
N THR A 49 0.50 -18.59 -16.43
CA THR A 49 0.44 -18.02 -15.08
C THR A 49 -0.94 -17.40 -14.90
N ALA A 50 -1.71 -17.88 -13.92
CA ALA A 50 -3.02 -17.32 -13.61
C ALA A 50 -2.88 -15.82 -13.36
N ALA A 51 -3.78 -15.02 -13.94
CA ALA A 51 -3.83 -13.60 -13.65
C ALA A 51 -4.13 -13.42 -12.16
N PRO A 52 -3.43 -12.50 -11.46
CA PRO A 52 -3.69 -12.26 -10.05
C PRO A 52 -5.14 -11.81 -9.86
N GLU A 53 -5.82 -12.36 -8.85
CA GLU A 53 -7.19 -12.00 -8.54
C GLU A 53 -7.28 -10.56 -8.02
N PRO A 54 -8.36 -9.82 -8.32
CA PRO A 54 -8.54 -8.47 -7.84
C PRO A 54 -8.80 -8.46 -6.32
N VAL A 55 -8.03 -7.66 -5.60
CA VAL A 55 -8.23 -7.39 -4.18
C VAL A 55 -9.29 -6.31 -4.00
N GLY A 56 -10.09 -6.37 -2.93
CA GLY A 56 -11.05 -5.30 -2.63
C GLY A 56 -11.27 -5.07 -1.15
N VAL A 57 -11.44 -3.80 -0.79
CA VAL A 57 -11.67 -3.32 0.58
C VAL A 57 -12.99 -2.57 0.63
N GLU A 58 -13.57 -2.49 1.82
CA GLU A 58 -14.72 -1.62 2.08
C GLU A 58 -14.37 -0.72 3.26
N TYR A 59 -14.68 0.56 3.14
CA TYR A 59 -14.55 1.52 4.23
C TYR A 59 -15.94 2.06 4.58
N VAL A 60 -16.21 2.15 5.89
CA VAL A 60 -17.41 2.76 6.44
C VAL A 60 -16.99 3.99 7.19
N VAL A 61 -17.36 5.17 6.69
CA VAL A 61 -17.01 6.44 7.32
C VAL A 61 -18.15 6.94 8.19
N ARG A 62 -17.81 7.57 9.30
CA ARG A 62 -18.76 8.30 10.14
C ARG A 62 -18.20 9.67 10.50
N ALA A 63 -19.08 10.62 10.76
CA ALA A 63 -18.68 11.88 11.37
C ALA A 63 -18.35 11.67 12.85
N GLY A 64 -17.26 12.30 13.29
CA GLY A 64 -16.90 12.51 14.69
C GLY A 64 -17.20 13.94 15.10
N THR A 65 -16.22 14.59 15.73
CA THR A 65 -16.36 15.97 16.21
C THR A 65 -16.35 16.96 15.05
N ILE A 66 -17.30 17.88 15.04
CA ILE A 66 -17.33 19.05 14.14
C ILE A 66 -17.67 20.27 15.01
N PRO A 67 -17.00 21.43 14.85
CA PRO A 67 -17.25 22.61 15.67
C PRO A 67 -18.60 23.25 15.30
N ASP A 68 -19.36 23.71 16.30
CA ASP A 68 -20.75 24.16 16.11
C ASP A 68 -20.90 25.39 15.19
N ASP A 69 -19.83 26.16 14.99
CA ASP A 69 -19.80 27.33 14.09
C ASP A 69 -19.57 26.96 12.62
N VAL A 70 -19.20 25.69 12.35
CA VAL A 70 -18.97 25.15 11.01
C VAL A 70 -20.26 24.52 10.49
N GLU A 71 -20.75 25.02 9.36
CA GLU A 71 -21.99 24.56 8.73
C GLU A 71 -21.78 23.39 7.79
N SER A 72 -20.65 23.33 7.09
CA SER A 72 -20.32 22.21 6.19
C SER A 72 -18.86 21.82 6.26
N VAL A 73 -18.59 20.51 6.13
CA VAL A 73 -17.25 19.94 6.04
C VAL A 73 -17.26 18.88 4.96
N THR A 74 -16.62 19.14 3.84
CA THR A 74 -16.49 18.20 2.73
C THR A 74 -15.07 17.63 2.67
N ALA A 75 -14.95 16.31 2.75
CA ALA A 75 -13.71 15.58 2.59
C ALA A 75 -13.69 14.80 1.27
N THR A 76 -12.56 14.85 0.56
CA THR A 76 -12.31 14.03 -0.63
C THR A 76 -11.35 12.91 -0.27
N LEU A 77 -11.82 11.68 -0.36
CA LEU A 77 -11.15 10.48 0.08
C LEU A 77 -10.66 9.64 -1.11
N GLN A 78 -9.61 8.87 -0.92
CA GLN A 78 -9.11 7.89 -1.89
C GLN A 78 -8.59 6.66 -1.13
N VAL A 79 -8.66 5.49 -1.74
CA VAL A 79 -7.96 4.30 -1.23
C VAL A 79 -6.67 4.08 -2.02
N VAL A 80 -5.58 3.86 -1.29
CA VAL A 80 -4.27 3.47 -1.82
C VAL A 80 -3.96 2.05 -1.37
N PHE A 81 -3.68 1.18 -2.34
CA PHE A 81 -3.30 -0.21 -2.15
C PHE A 81 -1.80 -0.38 -2.36
N VAL A 82 -1.19 -1.28 -1.60
CA VAL A 82 0.26 -1.53 -1.61
C VAL A 82 0.54 -3.00 -1.87
N GLU A 83 1.36 -3.30 -2.87
CA GLU A 83 1.78 -4.67 -3.18
C GLU A 83 2.78 -5.21 -2.15
N ARG A 84 3.74 -4.40 -1.69
CA ARG A 84 4.79 -4.84 -0.76
C ARG A 84 4.82 -4.01 0.51
N SER A 85 4.97 -4.67 1.64
CA SER A 85 4.98 -4.00 2.96
C SER A 85 6.14 -3.01 3.12
N ALA A 86 7.25 -3.20 2.39
CA ALA A 86 8.37 -2.26 2.34
C ALA A 86 8.02 -0.95 1.61
N ASP A 87 7.03 -0.96 0.73
CA ASP A 87 6.64 0.17 -0.12
C ASP A 87 5.52 1.02 0.47
N VAL A 88 5.08 0.68 1.69
CA VAL A 88 4.14 1.45 2.50
C VAL A 88 4.50 2.94 2.50
N GLY A 89 5.71 3.32 2.91
CA GLY A 89 6.12 4.73 2.92
C GLY A 89 6.13 5.38 1.51
N PRO A 90 6.84 4.79 0.53
CA PRO A 90 6.88 5.29 -0.84
C PRO A 90 5.52 5.44 -1.54
N CYS A 91 4.60 4.48 -1.39
CA CYS A 91 3.29 4.51 -2.04
C CYS A 91 2.39 5.66 -1.54
N TRP A 92 2.66 6.19 -0.35
CA TRP A 92 1.82 7.18 0.32
C TRP A 92 2.37 8.62 0.22
N ARG A 93 3.52 8.80 -0.43
CA ARG A 93 4.26 10.08 -0.47
C ARG A 93 3.57 11.19 -1.25
N GLU A 94 2.73 10.83 -2.22
CA GLU A 94 2.05 11.80 -3.09
C GLU A 94 0.78 12.38 -2.46
N THR A 95 0.38 11.86 -1.29
CA THR A 95 -0.82 12.30 -0.60
C THR A 95 -0.60 13.46 0.36
N PHE A 96 0.65 13.78 0.70
CA PHE A 96 0.96 14.92 1.56
C PHE A 96 0.73 16.25 0.83
N ALA A 97 -0.25 17.02 1.26
CA ALA A 97 -0.68 18.28 0.66
C ALA A 97 -0.81 19.40 1.72
N GLY A 98 -0.60 20.65 1.29
CA GLY A 98 -0.77 21.83 2.13
C GLY A 98 0.54 22.50 2.59
N PRO A 99 0.44 23.70 3.18
CA PRO A 99 1.60 24.53 3.57
C PRO A 99 2.44 23.91 4.69
N TYR A 100 1.90 22.89 5.38
CA TYR A 100 2.52 22.22 6.52
C TYR A 100 3.14 20.86 6.17
N LYS A 101 3.36 20.59 4.88
CA LYS A 101 4.01 19.36 4.41
C LYS A 101 5.42 19.22 5.00
N PRO A 102 5.78 18.08 5.62
CA PRO A 102 7.14 17.88 6.10
C PRO A 102 8.15 17.84 4.93
N THR A 103 9.34 18.42 5.13
CA THR A 103 10.46 18.29 4.20
C THR A 103 10.86 16.82 4.10
N VAL A 104 10.64 16.22 2.93
CA VAL A 104 10.83 14.78 2.76
C VAL A 104 12.32 14.46 2.63
N THR A 105 12.89 13.74 3.61
CA THR A 105 14.17 13.04 3.42
C THR A 105 14.03 12.08 2.23
N PRO A 106 14.95 12.04 1.26
CA PRO A 106 14.81 11.17 0.10
C PRO A 106 14.59 9.71 0.51
N ILE A 107 13.44 9.15 0.12
CA ILE A 107 13.10 7.73 0.25
C ILE A 107 13.25 7.12 -1.14
N ALA A 108 13.74 5.88 -1.20
CA ALA A 108 13.78 5.11 -2.44
C ALA A 108 12.38 5.00 -3.08
N PRO A 109 12.28 4.91 -4.42
CA PRO A 109 11.01 4.59 -5.07
C PRO A 109 10.49 3.22 -4.62
N PRO A 110 9.16 2.96 -4.74
CA PRO A 110 8.62 1.66 -4.39
C PRO A 110 9.20 0.57 -5.30
N GLU A 111 9.45 -0.62 -4.75
CA GLU A 111 9.93 -1.79 -5.49
C GLU A 111 8.79 -2.61 -6.11
N GLY A 112 7.59 -2.52 -5.55
CA GLY A 112 6.34 -3.11 -6.02
C GLY A 112 5.34 -2.04 -6.49
N GLU A 113 4.16 -2.50 -6.89
CA GLU A 113 3.11 -1.62 -7.40
C GLU A 113 2.35 -0.90 -6.27
N CYS A 114 1.92 0.33 -6.57
CA CYS A 114 0.96 1.08 -5.77
C CYS A 114 -0.27 1.33 -6.64
N HIS A 115 -1.47 1.02 -6.15
CA HIS A 115 -2.71 1.31 -6.86
C HIS A 115 -3.53 2.36 -6.13
N ARG A 116 -4.04 3.35 -6.87
CA ARG A 116 -4.92 4.40 -6.35
C ARG A 116 -6.28 4.30 -7.00
N SER A 117 -7.30 4.23 -6.17
CA SER A 117 -8.71 4.22 -6.60
C SER A 117 -9.18 5.59 -7.07
N ALA A 118 -10.39 5.65 -7.63
CA ALA A 118 -11.08 6.91 -7.84
C ALA A 118 -11.36 7.62 -6.49
N THR A 119 -11.48 8.93 -6.52
CA THR A 119 -11.83 9.70 -5.33
C THR A 119 -13.32 9.60 -5.01
N VAL A 120 -13.63 9.69 -3.72
CA VAL A 120 -15.01 9.73 -3.20
C VAL A 120 -15.14 10.96 -2.31
N THR A 121 -16.17 11.77 -2.53
CA THR A 121 -16.45 12.96 -1.73
C THR A 121 -17.55 12.67 -0.72
N VAL A 122 -17.33 13.13 0.51
CA VAL A 122 -18.26 12.96 1.64
C VAL A 122 -18.42 14.30 2.34
N ASP A 123 -19.67 14.72 2.54
CA ASP A 123 -19.98 15.81 3.47
C ASP A 123 -20.23 15.21 4.86
N LEU A 124 -19.39 15.55 5.83
CA LEU A 124 -19.47 15.03 7.19
C LEU A 124 -20.67 15.60 7.95
N THR A 125 -21.15 16.79 7.60
CA THR A 125 -22.30 17.42 8.26
C THR A 125 -23.64 16.83 7.82
N GLU A 126 -23.66 16.15 6.66
CA GLU A 126 -24.81 15.39 6.15
C GLU A 126 -24.76 13.90 6.52
N LEU A 127 -23.77 13.45 7.29
CA LEU A 127 -23.67 12.04 7.70
C LEU A 127 -24.58 11.72 8.89
N ASP A 128 -25.71 11.08 8.60
CA ASP A 128 -26.56 10.45 9.62
C ASP A 128 -26.01 9.06 10.02
N GLY A 129 -24.88 9.06 10.73
CA GLY A 129 -24.22 7.85 11.21
C GLY A 129 -23.20 7.27 10.23
N ASP A 130 -23.31 5.98 9.94
CA ASP A 130 -22.34 5.24 9.13
C ASP A 130 -22.67 5.33 7.63
N ARG A 131 -21.65 5.62 6.82
CA ARG A 131 -21.74 5.61 5.36
C ARG A 131 -20.69 4.69 4.76
N SER A 132 -21.14 3.64 4.06
CA SER A 132 -20.25 2.81 3.25
C SER A 132 -19.77 3.59 2.02
N LEU A 133 -18.47 3.47 1.70
CA LEU A 133 -17.87 3.97 0.46
C LEU A 133 -18.00 2.96 -0.71
N ALA A 134 -18.80 1.91 -0.51
CA ALA A 134 -18.86 0.72 -1.34
C ALA A 134 -17.53 -0.04 -1.40
N ARG A 135 -17.55 -1.21 -2.05
CA ARG A 135 -16.35 -2.01 -2.27
C ARG A 135 -15.46 -1.35 -3.31
N ILE A 136 -14.23 -1.04 -2.92
CA ILE A 136 -13.20 -0.45 -3.78
C ILE A 136 -12.19 -1.55 -4.11
N THR A 137 -11.89 -1.74 -5.40
CA THR A 137 -11.05 -2.86 -5.88
C THR A 137 -9.78 -2.38 -6.56
N ALA A 138 -8.72 -3.16 -6.45
CA ALA A 138 -7.46 -2.97 -7.17
C ALA A 138 -7.17 -4.17 -8.09
N PRO A 139 -6.67 -3.94 -9.31
CA PRO A 139 -6.35 -5.02 -10.24
C PRO A 139 -5.01 -5.66 -9.86
N GLY A 140 -5.04 -6.84 -9.27
CA GLY A 140 -3.84 -7.62 -8.96
C GLY A 140 -3.61 -7.82 -7.47
N ARG A 141 -2.38 -8.22 -7.12
CA ARG A 141 -1.98 -8.64 -5.78
C ARG A 141 -1.60 -7.43 -4.91
N PHE A 142 -2.53 -7.00 -4.06
CA PHE A 142 -2.32 -5.89 -3.12
C PHE A 142 -2.65 -6.33 -1.69
N ASP A 143 -1.99 -7.39 -1.26
CA ASP A 143 -2.18 -8.09 0.01
C ASP A 143 -1.26 -7.56 1.13
N ALA A 144 -0.31 -6.67 0.84
CA ALA A 144 0.57 -6.11 1.86
C ALA A 144 -0.07 -5.00 2.70
N GLY A 145 -1.09 -4.32 2.19
CA GLY A 145 -1.85 -3.33 2.95
C GLY A 145 -2.55 -2.28 2.09
N HIS A 146 -3.28 -1.42 2.78
CA HIS A 146 -4.08 -0.37 2.16
C HIS A 146 -4.31 0.79 3.14
N ALA A 147 -4.62 1.97 2.59
CA ALA A 147 -4.91 3.16 3.37
C ALA A 147 -6.10 3.93 2.80
N LEU A 148 -6.94 4.46 3.68
CA LEU A 148 -7.90 5.50 3.35
C LEU A 148 -7.19 6.84 3.55
N VAL A 149 -7.05 7.59 2.47
CA VAL A 149 -6.33 8.86 2.46
C VAL A 149 -7.27 10.02 2.18
N VAL A 150 -6.97 11.14 2.82
CA VAL A 150 -7.67 12.41 2.63
C VAL A 150 -6.86 13.25 1.66
N THR A 151 -7.45 13.57 0.52
CA THR A 151 -6.78 14.30 -0.57
C THR A 151 -7.14 15.78 -0.60
N ASN A 152 -8.30 16.13 -0.04
CA ASN A 152 -8.76 17.51 0.09
C ASN A 152 -9.79 17.61 1.21
N VAL A 153 -9.79 18.74 1.92
CA VAL A 153 -10.81 19.10 2.92
C VAL A 153 -11.19 20.55 2.71
N THR A 154 -12.48 20.80 2.62
CA THR A 154 -13.05 22.16 2.59
C THR A 154 -14.11 22.27 3.66
N ALA A 155 -14.15 23.39 4.37
CA ALA A 155 -15.17 23.66 5.37
C ALA A 155 -15.70 25.09 5.23
N THR A 156 -16.92 25.32 5.69
CA THR A 156 -17.60 26.61 5.60
C THR A 156 -18.27 26.93 6.93
N TYR A 157 -18.17 28.17 7.38
CA TYR A 157 -18.93 28.67 8.52
C TYR A 157 -20.41 28.87 8.18
N GLY A 158 -21.27 28.94 9.19
CA GLY A 158 -22.70 29.27 9.04
C GLY A 158 -23.02 30.62 8.38
N ASN A 159 -22.03 31.49 8.20
CA ASN A 159 -22.17 32.74 7.46
C ASN A 159 -21.76 32.61 5.97
N GLY A 160 -21.45 31.40 5.51
CA GLY A 160 -21.02 31.09 4.14
C GLY A 160 -19.53 31.38 3.84
N THR A 161 -18.75 31.83 4.82
CA THR A 161 -17.31 32.09 4.64
C THR A 161 -16.53 30.79 4.71
N ALA A 162 -15.56 30.60 3.81
CA ALA A 162 -14.67 29.46 3.84
C ALA A 162 -13.84 29.46 5.13
N VAL A 163 -13.71 28.29 5.73
CA VAL A 163 -12.78 28.06 6.84
C VAL A 163 -11.36 28.05 6.29
N GLU A 164 -10.50 28.88 6.86
CA GLU A 164 -9.07 28.91 6.57
C GLU A 164 -8.27 28.17 7.66
N GLY A 165 -7.00 27.87 7.38
CA GLY A 165 -6.11 27.30 8.40
C GLY A 165 -6.49 25.88 8.84
N VAL A 166 -6.98 25.04 7.93
CA VAL A 166 -7.20 23.61 8.22
C VAL A 166 -5.92 22.82 7.99
N ARG A 167 -5.43 22.17 9.04
CA ARG A 167 -4.44 21.10 8.93
C ARG A 167 -5.14 19.78 8.64
N VAL A 168 -4.57 18.93 7.81
CA VAL A 168 -5.13 17.60 7.48
C VAL A 168 -4.12 16.54 7.88
N ASP A 169 -4.56 15.49 8.59
CA ASP A 169 -3.85 14.21 8.58
C ASP A 169 -4.25 13.47 7.31
N GLU A 170 -3.34 13.40 6.34
CA GLU A 170 -3.66 12.87 5.02
C GLU A 170 -3.95 11.36 5.04
N ARG A 171 -3.69 10.68 6.15
CA ARG A 171 -3.97 9.26 6.35
C ARG A 171 -5.07 9.09 7.39
N ALA A 172 -6.30 9.00 6.94
CA ALA A 172 -7.43 8.76 7.83
C ALA A 172 -7.42 7.35 8.43
N ALA A 173 -6.93 6.35 7.68
CA ALA A 173 -6.75 5.00 8.17
C ALA A 173 -5.65 4.27 7.41
N VAL A 174 -4.93 3.39 8.12
CA VAL A 174 -3.89 2.53 7.56
C VAL A 174 -4.10 1.12 8.08
N VAL A 175 -4.14 0.15 7.18
CA VAL A 175 -4.31 -1.26 7.49
C VAL A 175 -3.20 -2.06 6.82
N ALA A 176 -2.52 -2.88 7.61
CA ALA A 176 -1.50 -3.80 7.12
C ALA A 176 -2.09 -5.17 6.82
N GLY A 177 -1.56 -5.83 5.78
CA GLY A 177 -1.96 -7.17 5.39
C GLY A 177 -3.22 -7.22 4.53
N GLU A 178 -3.69 -8.45 4.32
CA GLU A 178 -4.79 -8.79 3.43
C GLU A 178 -6.12 -8.17 3.89
N PRO A 179 -6.93 -7.58 2.98
CA PRO A 179 -8.25 -7.07 3.31
C PRO A 179 -9.19 -8.12 3.93
N ALA A 180 -9.75 -7.81 5.10
CA ALA A 180 -10.51 -8.75 5.92
C ALA A 180 -11.97 -8.35 6.20
N GLY A 181 -12.42 -7.16 5.81
CA GLY A 181 -13.82 -6.74 6.02
C GLY A 181 -14.02 -5.23 5.91
N PRO A 182 -15.23 -4.73 6.23
CA PRO A 182 -15.45 -3.29 6.24
C PRO A 182 -14.66 -2.65 7.39
N TYR A 183 -13.85 -1.66 7.06
CA TYR A 183 -13.06 -0.87 8.01
C TYR A 183 -13.81 0.40 8.37
N ARG A 184 -14.20 0.52 9.64
CA ARG A 184 -14.85 1.72 10.17
C ARG A 184 -13.83 2.83 10.37
N VAL A 185 -14.13 4.06 9.98
CA VAL A 185 -13.25 5.22 10.16
C VAL A 185 -14.07 6.40 10.65
N THR A 186 -13.66 7.01 11.75
CA THR A 186 -14.28 8.25 12.24
C THR A 186 -13.48 9.43 11.69
N LEU A 187 -14.17 10.37 11.04
CA LEU A 187 -13.56 11.58 10.51
C LEU A 187 -14.05 12.78 11.33
N SER A 188 -13.12 13.59 11.82
CA SER A 188 -13.42 14.75 12.67
C SER A 188 -12.72 16.00 12.16
N LEU A 189 -13.34 17.16 12.38
CA LEU A 189 -12.70 18.47 12.30
C LEU A 189 -12.59 19.01 13.73
N GLU A 190 -11.40 18.99 14.30
CA GLU A 190 -11.14 19.47 15.65
C GLU A 190 -10.77 20.95 15.66
N SER A 191 -11.25 21.69 16.65
CA SER A 191 -10.89 23.11 16.86
C SER A 191 -9.66 23.23 17.75
N TYR A 192 -8.67 23.98 17.29
CA TYR A 192 -7.40 24.28 17.97
C TYR A 192 -7.16 25.78 18.14
N ARG A 193 -8.18 26.63 17.91
CA ARG A 193 -8.10 28.10 17.97
C ARG A 193 -7.60 28.67 19.30
N ASP A 194 -7.81 27.94 20.38
CA ASP A 194 -7.38 28.33 21.73
C ASP A 194 -5.95 27.87 22.06
N GLU A 195 -5.25 27.26 21.09
CA GLU A 195 -3.88 26.81 21.21
C GLU A 195 -2.91 27.66 20.37
N ASP A 196 -1.64 27.72 20.79
CA ASP A 196 -0.57 28.40 20.04
C ASP A 196 -0.11 27.54 18.86
N ARG A 197 -0.94 27.51 17.80
CA ARG A 197 -0.71 26.72 16.58
C ARG A 197 -0.89 27.57 15.33
N PRO A 198 -0.22 27.23 14.21
CA PRO A 198 -0.37 27.95 12.96
C PRO A 198 -1.66 27.59 12.19
N TYR A 199 -2.56 26.79 12.78
CA TYR A 199 -3.81 26.35 12.18
C TYR A 199 -4.92 26.39 13.24
N ASP A 200 -6.11 26.79 12.81
CA ASP A 200 -7.29 26.90 13.66
C ASP A 200 -8.00 25.56 13.82
N PHE A 201 -7.85 24.68 12.81
CA PHE A 201 -8.50 23.38 12.79
C PHE A 201 -7.56 22.27 12.38
N TRP A 202 -7.89 21.07 12.83
CA TRP A 202 -7.23 19.85 12.40
C TRP A 202 -8.27 18.81 11.97
N PHE A 203 -8.25 18.45 10.70
CA PHE A 203 -8.97 17.31 10.16
C PHE A 203 -8.20 16.03 10.47
N VAL A 204 -8.81 15.14 11.25
CA VAL A 204 -8.22 13.89 11.72
C VAL A 204 -9.11 12.71 11.33
N GLY A 205 -8.47 11.60 10.97
CA GLY A 205 -9.16 10.32 10.85
C GLY A 205 -8.68 9.39 11.96
N GLU A 206 -9.63 8.78 12.66
CA GLU A 206 -9.37 7.71 13.61
C GLU A 206 -9.53 6.38 12.89
N GLY A 207 -8.42 5.65 12.81
CA GLY A 207 -8.32 4.37 12.09
C GLY A 207 -9.25 3.28 12.66
N PRO A 208 -9.30 2.12 12.00
CA PRO A 208 -10.32 1.13 12.29
C PRO A 208 -10.23 0.57 13.69
N GLU A 209 -11.29 0.79 14.46
CA GLU A 209 -11.65 -0.11 15.56
C GLU A 209 -11.87 -1.50 14.95
N SER A 210 -11.23 -2.51 15.53
CA SER A 210 -11.54 -3.90 15.20
C SER A 210 -12.98 -4.15 15.62
N GLY A 211 -13.89 -4.22 14.65
CA GLY A 211 -15.27 -4.66 14.88
C GLY A 211 -15.35 -6.12 15.31
#